data_AF-A0A349X5I2-F1
#
_entry.id   AF-A0A349X5I2-F1
#
_cell.length_a   1.000
_cell.length_b   1.000
_cell.length_c   1.000
_cell.angle_alpha   90.00
_cell.angle_beta   90.00
_cell.angle_gamma   90.00
#
_symmetry.space_group_name_H-M   'P 1'
#
loop_
_entity.id
_entity.type
_entity.pdbx_description
1 polymer ?
#
loop_
_entity_poly.entity_id
_entity_poly.type
_entity_poly.pdbx_seq_one_letter_code
_entity_poly.pdbx_strand_id
1 'polypeptide(L)'
;MRMILRSLTQHLKDQNWFAVGLDFAIVVIGVFIGIQVSNWNENRADIARANGYLVRLEADLTADAENIAARQEFFSSVMNYGAQALSYAESDDTERKADWPAVLAFFQASQIFTYYRYDATYDELKNAGELNLITNQDLRAALANYFQEQPSQTTLLY
;
A
#
# COMPACT_ATOMS: atom_id res chain seq x y z
N MET A 1 24.79 5.67 80.27
CA MET A 1 24.91 6.69 79.20
C MET A 1 25.33 6.00 77.89
N ARG A 2 24.41 5.36 77.16
CA ARG A 2 24.77 4.58 75.94
C ARG A 2 23.69 4.52 74.84
N MET A 3 22.67 5.37 74.88
CA MET A 3 21.56 5.34 73.90
C MET A 3 21.47 6.56 72.97
N ILE A 4 22.06 7.70 73.32
CA ILE A 4 21.92 8.95 72.53
C ILE A 4 22.83 8.95 71.29
N LEU A 5 23.97 8.26 71.35
CA LEU A 5 24.89 8.17 70.19
C LEU A 5 24.36 7.26 69.08
N ARG A 6 23.43 6.33 69.40
CA ARG A 6 22.91 5.36 68.44
C ARG A 6 21.83 5.97 67.54
N SER A 7 21.03 6.91 68.05
CA SER A 7 20.00 7.61 67.27
C SER A 7 20.57 8.65 66.30
N LEU A 8 21.72 9.27 66.62
CA LEU A 8 22.35 10.27 65.75
C LEU A 8 23.02 9.67 64.51
N THR A 9 23.66 8.49 64.63
CA THR A 9 24.17 7.73 63.48
C THR A 9 23.08 7.12 62.59
N GLN A 10 21.89 6.87 63.14
CA GLN A 10 20.76 6.35 62.37
C GLN A 10 20.20 7.44 61.44
N HIS A 11 19.99 8.66 61.95
CA HIS A 11 19.50 9.79 61.17
C HIS A 11 20.44 10.26 60.05
N LEU A 12 21.77 10.16 60.25
CA LEU A 12 22.75 10.48 59.20
C LEU A 12 22.85 9.39 58.11
N LYS A 13 22.53 8.13 58.42
CA LYS A 13 22.46 7.06 57.41
C LYS A 13 21.17 7.18 56.59
N ASP A 14 20.03 7.39 57.23
CA ASP A 14 18.74 7.45 56.54
C ASP A 14 18.66 8.62 55.54
N GLN A 15 19.26 9.78 55.89
CA GLN A 15 19.26 10.96 55.02
C GLN A 15 20.17 10.80 53.77
N ASN A 16 21.28 10.07 53.90
CA ASN A 16 22.16 9.77 52.75
C ASN A 16 21.54 8.76 51.78
N TRP A 17 20.82 7.75 52.28
CA TRP A 17 20.12 6.79 51.41
C TRP A 17 18.96 7.44 50.65
N PHE A 18 18.27 8.43 51.25
CA PHE A 18 17.27 9.24 50.55
C PHE A 18 17.89 10.06 49.41
N ALA A 19 19.03 10.71 49.65
CA ALA A 19 19.75 11.47 48.62
C ALA A 19 20.21 10.57 47.46
N VAL A 20 20.80 9.41 47.76
CA VAL A 20 21.20 8.42 46.74
C VAL A 20 20.00 7.90 45.95
N GLY A 21 18.87 7.65 46.62
CA GLY A 21 17.63 7.24 45.96
C GLY A 21 17.05 8.32 45.04
N LEU A 22 17.12 9.59 45.47
CA LEU A 22 16.69 10.72 44.66
C LEU A 22 17.59 10.90 43.42
N ASP A 23 18.91 10.85 43.59
CA ASP A 23 19.86 10.95 42.48
C ASP A 23 19.65 9.83 41.45
N PHE A 24 19.45 8.60 41.93
CA PHE A 24 19.11 7.46 41.06
C PHE A 24 17.78 7.67 40.33
N ALA A 25 16.75 8.14 41.02
CA ALA A 25 15.44 8.42 40.41
C ALA A 25 15.54 9.50 39.32
N ILE A 26 16.32 10.56 39.55
CA ILE A 26 16.54 11.62 38.56
C ILE A 26 17.20 11.05 37.30
N VAL A 27 18.23 10.21 37.45
CA VAL A 27 18.90 9.57 36.29
C VAL A 27 17.94 8.68 35.52
N VAL A 28 17.16 7.82 36.22
CA VAL A 28 16.17 6.93 35.59
C VAL A 28 15.10 7.74 34.85
N ILE A 29 14.58 8.80 35.46
CA ILE A 29 13.62 9.71 34.82
C ILE A 29 14.24 10.39 33.60
N GLY A 30 15.49 10.84 33.69
CA GLY A 30 16.21 11.45 32.58
C GLY A 30 16.33 10.51 31.37
N VAL A 31 16.76 9.26 31.60
CA VAL A 31 16.84 8.24 30.54
C VAL A 31 15.45 7.92 29.99
N PHE A 32 14.46 7.76 30.86
CA PHE A 32 13.09 7.47 30.45
C PHE A 32 12.54 8.58 29.54
N ILE A 33 12.67 9.86 29.94
CA ILE A 33 12.25 11.00 29.13
C ILE A 33 13.00 11.02 27.79
N GLY A 34 14.31 10.76 27.79
CA GLY A 34 15.11 10.68 26.57
C GLY A 34 14.57 9.66 25.57
N ILE A 35 14.25 8.45 26.04
CA ILE A 35 13.64 7.38 25.22
C ILE A 35 12.26 7.80 24.74
N GLN A 36 11.43 8.39 25.62
CA GLN A 36 10.09 8.83 25.26
C GLN A 36 10.10 9.91 24.16
N VAL A 37 11.03 10.86 24.23
CA VAL A 37 11.20 11.90 23.18
C VAL A 37 11.68 11.29 21.87
N SER A 38 12.61 10.32 21.90
CA SER A 38 13.06 9.60 20.70
C SER A 38 11.89 8.86 20.03
N ASN A 39 11.16 8.07 20.81
CA ASN A 39 10.00 7.31 20.32
C ASN A 39 8.91 8.23 19.75
N TRP A 40 8.68 9.38 20.37
CA TRP A 40 7.73 10.37 19.85
C TRP A 40 8.18 10.94 18.50
N ASN A 41 9.46 11.26 18.34
CA ASN A 41 10.01 11.75 17.10
C ASN A 41 9.95 10.70 15.98
N GLU A 42 10.29 9.45 16.29
CA GLU A 42 10.18 8.31 15.36
C GLU A 42 8.73 8.10 14.93
N ASN A 43 7.78 8.03 15.86
CA ASN A 43 6.36 7.88 15.54
C ASN A 43 5.83 9.05 14.67
N ARG A 44 6.28 10.27 14.93
CA ARG A 44 5.93 11.43 14.08
C ARG A 44 6.48 11.27 12.66
N ALA A 45 7.71 10.80 12.51
CA ALA A 45 8.30 10.52 11.20
C ALA A 45 7.57 9.39 10.46
N ASP A 46 7.18 8.33 11.18
CA ASP A 46 6.41 7.21 10.64
C ASP A 46 5.05 7.65 10.11
N ILE A 47 4.33 8.50 10.86
CA ILE A 47 3.05 9.07 10.41
C ILE A 47 3.25 9.90 9.14
N ALA A 48 4.31 10.71 9.06
CA ALA A 48 4.60 11.49 7.87
C ALA A 48 4.90 10.61 6.64
N ARG A 49 5.68 9.54 6.82
CA ARG A 49 5.96 8.55 5.78
C ARG A 49 4.69 7.81 5.34
N ALA A 50 3.89 7.33 6.28
CA ALA A 50 2.63 6.65 6.02
C ALA A 50 1.69 7.53 5.18
N ASN A 51 1.53 8.81 5.53
CA ASN A 51 0.71 9.74 4.75
C ASN A 51 1.26 9.96 3.34
N GLY A 52 2.59 10.05 3.18
CA GLY A 52 3.23 10.15 1.86
C GLY A 52 2.93 8.94 0.98
N TYR A 53 2.99 7.73 1.54
CA TYR A 53 2.61 6.51 0.82
C TYR A 53 1.13 6.47 0.47
N LEU A 54 0.24 6.87 1.39
CA LEU A 54 -1.20 6.86 1.15
C LEU A 54 -1.61 7.78 0.00
N VAL A 55 -1.04 8.99 -0.08
CA VAL A 55 -1.29 9.93 -1.19
C VAL A 55 -0.84 9.34 -2.53
N ARG A 56 0.32 8.68 -2.55
CA ARG A 56 0.84 8.06 -3.77
C ARG A 56 0.05 6.83 -4.18
N LEU A 57 -0.36 6.00 -3.21
CA LEU A 57 -1.25 4.85 -3.46
C LEU A 57 -2.60 5.30 -4.02
N GLU A 58 -3.18 6.37 -3.52
CA GLU A 58 -4.42 6.94 -4.05
C GLU A 58 -4.26 7.38 -5.51
N ALA A 59 -3.15 8.04 -5.84
CA ALA A 59 -2.85 8.44 -7.22
C ALA A 59 -2.65 7.22 -8.14
N ASP A 60 -1.88 6.22 -7.71
CA ASP A 60 -1.65 4.98 -8.46
C ASP A 60 -2.97 4.23 -8.72
N LEU A 61 -3.81 4.08 -7.69
CA LEU A 61 -5.11 3.38 -7.79
C LEU A 61 -6.11 4.14 -8.67
N THR A 62 -6.08 5.47 -8.64
CA THR A 62 -6.93 6.31 -9.50
C THR A 62 -6.51 6.16 -10.96
N ALA A 63 -5.21 6.23 -11.25
CA ALA A 63 -4.68 6.01 -12.60
C ALA A 63 -4.99 4.60 -13.11
N ASP A 64 -4.93 3.59 -12.23
CA ASP A 64 -5.30 2.23 -12.60
C ASP A 64 -6.81 2.09 -12.89
N ALA A 65 -7.67 2.71 -12.09
CA ALA A 65 -9.11 2.72 -12.32
C ALA A 65 -9.47 3.39 -13.66
N GLU A 66 -8.83 4.51 -13.99
CA GLU A 66 -8.97 5.18 -15.30
C GLU A 66 -8.49 4.29 -16.44
N ASN A 67 -7.36 3.58 -16.26
CA ASN A 67 -6.88 2.61 -17.25
C ASN A 67 -7.88 1.49 -17.47
N ILE A 68 -8.42 0.91 -16.39
CA ILE A 68 -9.44 -0.14 -16.45
C ILE A 68 -10.70 0.36 -17.17
N ALA A 69 -11.17 1.57 -16.88
CA ALA A 69 -12.35 2.15 -17.54
C ALA A 69 -12.13 2.30 -19.05
N ALA A 70 -11.01 2.90 -19.47
CA ALA A 70 -10.68 3.05 -20.90
C ALA A 70 -10.58 1.69 -21.62
N ARG A 71 -10.11 0.65 -20.91
CA ARG A 71 -10.06 -0.71 -21.44
C ARG A 71 -11.43 -1.33 -21.60
N GLN A 72 -12.33 -1.13 -20.64
CA GLN A 72 -13.70 -1.62 -20.75
C GLN A 72 -14.39 -1.02 -21.99
N GLU A 73 -14.20 0.28 -22.24
CA GLU A 73 -14.71 0.95 -23.44
C GLU A 73 -14.08 0.39 -24.73
N PHE A 74 -12.77 0.20 -24.72
CA PHE A 74 -12.04 -0.39 -25.85
C PHE A 74 -12.56 -1.80 -26.16
N PHE A 75 -12.62 -2.70 -25.16
CA PHE A 75 -13.05 -4.07 -25.37
C PHE A 75 -14.54 -4.18 -25.68
N SER A 76 -15.38 -3.26 -25.19
CA SER A 76 -16.77 -3.16 -25.63
C SER A 76 -16.85 -2.90 -27.15
N SER A 77 -16.01 -2.00 -27.66
CA SER A 77 -15.91 -1.73 -29.10
C SER A 77 -15.38 -2.94 -29.87
N VAL A 78 -14.33 -3.59 -29.38
CA VAL A 78 -13.78 -4.83 -29.97
C VAL A 78 -14.85 -5.92 -30.06
N MET A 79 -15.63 -6.13 -29.00
CA MET A 79 -16.72 -7.11 -28.97
C MET A 79 -17.84 -6.77 -29.96
N ASN A 80 -18.17 -5.49 -30.11
CA ASN A 80 -19.16 -5.05 -31.09
C ASN A 80 -18.71 -5.34 -32.53
N TYR A 81 -17.47 -4.98 -32.87
CA TYR A 81 -16.89 -5.31 -34.17
C TYR A 81 -16.73 -6.82 -34.37
N GLY A 82 -16.42 -7.58 -33.31
CA GLY A 82 -16.40 -9.04 -33.33
C GLY A 82 -17.76 -9.64 -33.69
N ALA A 83 -18.85 -9.12 -33.15
CA ALA A 83 -20.20 -9.54 -33.51
C ALA A 83 -20.53 -9.23 -34.99
N GLN A 84 -20.10 -8.06 -35.49
CA GLN A 84 -20.26 -7.71 -36.91
C GLN A 84 -19.43 -8.63 -37.83
N ALA A 85 -18.18 -8.90 -37.45
CA ALA A 85 -17.29 -9.79 -38.19
C ALA A 85 -17.83 -11.23 -38.22
N LEU A 86 -18.38 -11.72 -37.09
CA LEU A 86 -19.03 -13.03 -37.01
C LEU A 86 -20.27 -13.09 -37.90
N SER A 87 -21.15 -12.09 -37.81
CA SER A 87 -22.34 -12.02 -38.66
C SER A 87 -21.99 -12.01 -40.15
N TYR A 88 -20.93 -11.32 -40.54
CA TYR A 88 -20.41 -11.35 -41.90
C TYR A 88 -19.89 -12.75 -42.28
N ALA A 89 -19.10 -13.38 -41.40
CA ALA A 89 -18.54 -14.71 -41.64
C ALA A 89 -19.63 -15.78 -41.83
N GLU A 90 -20.77 -15.62 -41.14
CA GLU A 90 -21.92 -16.53 -41.18
C GLU A 90 -22.92 -16.22 -42.31
N SER A 91 -22.81 -15.07 -42.99
CA SER A 91 -23.70 -14.69 -44.11
C SER A 91 -23.53 -15.60 -45.33
N ASP A 92 -24.58 -15.79 -46.13
CA ASP A 92 -24.52 -16.58 -47.36
C ASP A 92 -23.52 -16.00 -48.38
N ASP A 93 -22.83 -16.87 -49.13
CA ASP A 93 -21.78 -16.49 -50.09
C ASP A 93 -22.24 -15.50 -51.16
N THR A 94 -23.53 -15.46 -51.49
CA THR A 94 -24.09 -14.52 -52.46
C THR A 94 -24.27 -13.10 -51.92
N GLU A 95 -24.34 -12.94 -50.60
CA GLU A 95 -24.49 -11.66 -49.90
C GLU A 95 -23.15 -11.11 -49.38
N ARG A 96 -22.19 -12.02 -49.19
CA ARG A 96 -20.85 -11.74 -48.67
C ARG A 96 -20.01 -10.94 -49.67
N LYS A 97 -19.72 -9.68 -49.33
CA LYS A 97 -18.85 -8.79 -50.11
C LYS A 97 -17.63 -8.41 -49.30
N ALA A 98 -16.43 -8.63 -49.85
CA ALA A 98 -15.18 -8.17 -49.27
C ALA A 98 -15.04 -6.64 -49.41
N ASP A 99 -15.86 -5.91 -48.67
CA ASP A 99 -15.92 -4.46 -48.65
C ASP A 99 -15.23 -3.89 -47.40
N TRP A 100 -15.10 -2.57 -47.38
CA TRP A 100 -14.42 -1.88 -46.29
C TRP A 100 -15.05 -2.13 -44.91
N PRO A 101 -16.38 -2.09 -44.74
CA PRO A 101 -17.02 -2.45 -43.47
C PRO A 101 -16.62 -3.84 -42.95
N ALA A 102 -16.60 -4.87 -43.81
CA ALA A 102 -16.17 -6.20 -43.41
C ALA A 102 -14.70 -6.20 -42.94
N VAL A 103 -13.79 -5.61 -43.73
CA VAL A 103 -12.36 -5.51 -43.36
C VAL A 103 -12.17 -4.76 -42.05
N LEU A 104 -12.88 -3.64 -41.85
CA LEU A 104 -12.82 -2.85 -40.63
C LEU A 104 -13.30 -3.66 -39.43
N ALA A 105 -14.39 -4.42 -39.56
CA ALA A 105 -14.93 -5.26 -38.49
C ALA A 105 -13.92 -6.33 -38.05
N PHE A 106 -13.34 -7.07 -38.99
CA PHE A 106 -12.30 -8.07 -38.64
C PHE A 106 -11.06 -7.44 -38.03
N PHE A 107 -10.60 -6.32 -38.58
CA PHE A 107 -9.42 -5.63 -38.06
C PHE A 107 -9.65 -5.12 -36.63
N GLN A 108 -10.79 -4.49 -36.35
CA GLN A 108 -11.09 -3.97 -35.02
C GLN A 108 -11.37 -5.10 -34.01
N ALA A 109 -12.01 -6.19 -34.46
CA ALA A 109 -12.25 -7.37 -33.64
C ALA A 109 -10.96 -8.08 -33.18
N SER A 110 -9.86 -7.93 -33.92
CA SER A 110 -8.58 -8.55 -33.58
C SER A 110 -7.68 -7.67 -32.71
N GLN A 111 -8.10 -6.45 -32.35
CA GLN A 111 -7.23 -5.54 -31.62
C GLN A 111 -7.06 -5.99 -30.17
N ILE A 112 -5.83 -5.87 -29.68
CA ILE A 112 -5.48 -6.11 -28.28
C ILE A 112 -5.11 -4.80 -27.62
N PHE A 113 -5.43 -4.70 -26.33
CA PHE A 113 -4.90 -3.67 -25.46
C PHE A 113 -4.26 -4.43 -24.30
N THR A 114 -2.97 -4.20 -24.03
CA THR A 114 -2.23 -4.83 -22.91
C THR A 114 -2.41 -4.05 -21.62
N TYR A 115 -2.61 -4.75 -20.50
CA TYR A 115 -2.86 -4.13 -19.20
C TYR A 115 -1.53 -3.96 -18.47
N TYR A 116 -1.31 -2.76 -17.95
CA TYR A 116 -0.20 -2.45 -17.06
C TYR A 116 -0.81 -1.84 -15.80
N ARG A 117 -0.56 -2.48 -14.67
CA ARG A 117 -1.00 -1.99 -13.36
C ARG A 117 -0.03 -0.94 -12.85
N TYR A 118 -0.54 0.06 -12.15
CA TYR A 118 0.27 1.01 -11.39
C TYR A 118 0.51 0.48 -9.99
N ASP A 119 1.62 -0.22 -9.76
CA ASP A 119 1.98 -0.89 -8.50
C ASP A 119 3.25 -0.36 -7.82
N ALA A 120 3.90 0.64 -8.40
CA ALA A 120 5.20 1.16 -7.96
C ALA A 120 5.24 1.51 -6.46
N THR A 121 4.22 2.22 -5.94
CA THR A 121 4.18 2.61 -4.52
C THR A 121 3.94 1.42 -3.60
N TYR A 122 3.11 0.46 -4.01
CA TYR A 122 2.86 -0.75 -3.22
C TYR A 122 4.10 -1.65 -3.18
N ASP A 123 4.80 -1.79 -4.31
CA ASP A 123 6.04 -2.54 -4.39
C ASP A 123 7.14 -1.89 -3.57
N GLU A 124 7.25 -0.57 -3.56
CA GLU A 124 8.17 0.15 -2.67
C GLU A 124 7.87 -0.16 -1.19
N LEU A 125 6.62 -0.02 -0.76
CA LEU A 125 6.19 -0.35 0.61
C LEU A 125 6.52 -1.79 1.00
N LYS A 126 6.25 -2.74 0.09
CA LYS A 126 6.50 -4.17 0.30
C LYS A 126 7.99 -4.46 0.38
N ASN A 127 8.78 -3.95 -0.55
CA ASN A 127 10.23 -4.19 -0.64
C ASN A 127 10.99 -3.50 0.51
N ALA A 128 10.51 -2.35 0.98
CA ALA A 128 11.05 -1.66 2.15
C ALA A 128 10.65 -2.33 3.48
N GLY A 129 9.70 -3.28 3.48
CA GLY A 129 9.16 -3.88 4.70
C GLY A 129 8.27 -2.92 5.50
N GLU A 130 7.77 -1.87 4.86
CA GLU A 130 7.08 -0.75 5.47
C GLU A 130 5.55 -0.85 5.41
N LEU A 131 4.99 -1.98 4.96
CA LEU A 131 3.54 -2.24 4.99
C LEU A 131 2.93 -2.05 6.40
N ASN A 132 3.73 -2.18 7.46
CA ASN A 132 3.28 -1.93 8.83
C ASN A 132 2.95 -0.46 9.13
N LEU A 133 3.46 0.49 8.35
CA LEU A 133 3.12 1.92 8.44
C LEU A 133 1.65 2.18 8.14
N ILE A 134 1.00 1.34 7.32
CA ILE A 134 -0.45 1.37 7.12
C ILE A 134 -1.10 0.66 8.30
N THR A 135 -1.39 1.41 9.36
CA THR A 135 -1.90 0.85 10.62
C THR A 135 -3.26 0.17 10.48
N ASN A 136 -4.13 0.68 9.59
CA ASN A 136 -5.43 0.09 9.28
C ASN A 136 -5.25 -1.29 8.62
N GLN A 137 -5.64 -2.34 9.35
CA GLN A 137 -5.51 -3.74 8.91
C GLN A 137 -6.38 -4.06 7.71
N ASP A 138 -7.62 -3.55 7.67
CA ASP A 138 -8.55 -3.79 6.57
C ASP A 138 -8.03 -3.16 5.27
N LEU A 139 -7.53 -1.92 5.34
CA LEU A 139 -6.93 -1.24 4.19
C LEU A 139 -5.70 -2.00 3.68
N ARG A 140 -4.82 -2.42 4.57
CA ARG A 140 -3.62 -3.19 4.21
C ARG A 140 -3.98 -4.53 3.57
N ALA A 141 -5.01 -5.21 4.07
CA ALA A 141 -5.51 -6.45 3.47
C ALA A 141 -6.14 -6.21 2.10
N ALA A 142 -6.92 -5.14 1.93
CA ALA A 142 -7.51 -4.77 0.65
C ALA A 142 -6.43 -4.45 -0.41
N LEU A 143 -5.41 -3.67 -0.04
CA LEU A 143 -4.25 -3.39 -0.90
C LEU A 143 -3.53 -4.69 -1.27
N ALA A 144 -3.27 -5.56 -0.29
CA ALA A 144 -2.63 -6.84 -0.55
C ALA A 144 -3.43 -7.71 -1.53
N ASN A 145 -4.74 -7.81 -1.37
CA ASN A 145 -5.59 -8.57 -2.29
C ASN A 145 -5.54 -7.99 -3.71
N TYR A 146 -5.74 -6.68 -3.85
CA TYR A 146 -5.75 -6.01 -5.15
C TYR A 146 -4.40 -6.16 -5.89
N PHE A 147 -3.26 -6.02 -5.20
CA PHE A 147 -1.94 -6.13 -5.83
C PHE A 147 -1.44 -7.58 -5.98
N GLN A 148 -1.85 -8.52 -5.13
CA GLN A 148 -1.50 -9.95 -5.26
C GLN A 148 -2.33 -10.69 -6.29
N GLU A 149 -3.57 -10.24 -6.56
CA GLU A 149 -4.33 -10.74 -7.69
C GLU A 149 -3.54 -10.46 -8.97
N GLN A 150 -2.87 -11.50 -9.48
CA GLN A 150 -2.31 -11.44 -10.82
C GLN A 150 -3.49 -11.19 -11.76
N PRO A 151 -3.50 -10.06 -12.48
CA PRO A 151 -4.47 -9.91 -13.54
C PRO A 151 -4.16 -11.07 -14.48
N SER A 152 -5.12 -11.98 -14.66
CA SER A 152 -4.96 -13.14 -15.51
C SER A 152 -4.52 -12.64 -16.88
N GLN A 153 -3.20 -12.63 -17.13
CA GLN A 153 -2.67 -12.57 -18.47
C GLN A 153 -2.99 -13.95 -19.01
N THR A 154 -4.25 -14.13 -19.40
CA THR A 154 -4.66 -15.28 -20.17
C THR A 154 -3.65 -15.34 -21.29
N THR A 155 -2.82 -16.37 -21.23
CA THR A 155 -1.83 -16.74 -22.22
C THR A 155 -2.64 -17.04 -23.49
N LEU A 156 -3.06 -16.00 -24.20
CA LEU A 156 -3.66 -16.07 -25.53
C LEU A 156 -2.52 -15.96 -26.54
N LEU A 157 -1.57 -16.87 -26.38
CA LEU A 157 -0.59 -17.23 -27.39
C LEU A 157 -0.69 -18.74 -27.52
N TYR A 158 -1.77 -19.24 -28.13
CA TYR A 158 -1.81 -20.48 -28.92
C TYR A 158 -3.12 -20.52 -29.71
#